data_AF-A0A835J014-F1
#
_entry.id   AF-A0A835J014-F1
#
_cell.length_a   1.000
_cell.length_b   1.000
_cell.length_c   1.000
_cell.angle_alpha   90.00
_cell.angle_beta   90.00
_cell.angle_gamma   90.00
#
_symmetry.space_group_name_H-M   'P 1'
#
loop_
_entity.id
_entity.type
_entity.pdbx_description
1 polymer ?
#
loop_
_entity_poly.entity_id
_entity_poly.type
_entity_poly.pdbx_seq_one_letter_code
_entity_poly.pdbx_strand_id
1 'polypeptide(L)'
;MEQTFIMIKPDGVQRGLVGEIIGRLEKKGFSLKGLKLVNVERAFAEKHYEDLSAKPFFGGLVENVIHGSDAVESARKEIALWFPDGTVNWQSSLHPWIYE
;
A
#
# COMPACT_ATOMS: atom_id res chain seq x y z
N MET A 1 -5.46 4.17 -16.21
CA MET A 1 -5.61 4.86 -14.91
C MET A 1 -4.50 4.36 -14.01
N GLU A 2 -3.72 5.25 -13.40
CA GLU A 2 -2.57 4.88 -12.56
C GLU A 2 -3.03 4.34 -11.19
N GLN A 3 -2.26 3.42 -10.61
CA GLN A 3 -2.49 2.85 -9.28
C GLN A 3 -1.17 2.79 -8.52
N THR A 4 -1.23 2.97 -7.20
CA THR A 4 -0.10 2.82 -6.28
C THR A 4 -0.50 1.94 -5.10
N PHE A 5 0.48 1.27 -4.48
CA PHE A 5 0.27 0.50 -3.26
C PHE A 5 0.65 1.34 -2.04
N ILE A 6 -0.22 1.36 -1.02
CA ILE A 6 0.01 2.02 0.26
C ILE A 6 -0.15 0.97 1.36
N MET A 7 0.81 0.92 2.27
CA MET A 7 0.76 0.09 3.46
C MET A 7 0.96 0.93 4.73
N ILE A 8 0.19 0.61 5.76
CA ILE A 8 0.26 1.24 7.08
C ILE A 8 0.99 0.27 8.01
N LYS A 9 2.11 0.68 8.65
CA LYS A 9 2.88 -0.27 9.51
C LYS A 9 2.14 -0.71 10.74
N PRO A 10 2.64 -1.78 11.39
CA PRO A 10 2.33 -2.08 12.77
C PRO A 10 2.29 -0.85 13.68
N ASP A 11 3.26 0.07 13.64
CA ASP A 11 3.22 1.27 14.48
C ASP A 11 2.12 2.26 14.07
N GLY A 12 1.83 2.41 12.78
CA GLY A 12 0.71 3.22 12.30
C GLY A 12 -0.64 2.68 12.80
N VAL A 13 -0.79 1.36 12.82
CA VAL A 13 -1.97 0.67 13.39
C VAL A 13 -2.01 0.84 14.90
N GLN A 14 -0.91 0.56 15.63
CA GLN A 14 -0.83 0.68 17.08
C GLN A 14 -1.10 2.11 17.58
N ARG A 15 -0.73 3.12 16.79
CA ARG A 15 -0.99 4.54 17.08
C ARG A 15 -2.38 5.02 16.68
N GLY A 16 -3.24 4.14 16.14
CA GLY A 16 -4.61 4.49 15.75
C GLY A 16 -4.71 5.39 14.51
N LEU A 17 -3.72 5.39 13.61
CA LEU A 17 -3.64 6.32 12.48
C LEU A 17 -4.32 5.83 11.20
N VAL A 18 -4.92 4.63 11.21
CA VAL A 18 -5.51 3.99 10.00
C VAL A 18 -6.55 4.89 9.33
N GLY A 19 -7.55 5.35 10.10
CA GLY A 19 -8.63 6.19 9.56
C GLY A 19 -8.14 7.56 9.10
N GLU A 20 -7.16 8.14 9.80
CA GLU A 20 -6.56 9.43 9.42
C GLU A 20 -5.82 9.33 8.07
N ILE A 21 -5.06 8.25 7.86
CA ILE A 21 -4.33 8.02 6.60
C ILE A 21 -5.30 7.81 5.44
N ILE A 22 -6.30 6.94 5.61
CA ILE A 22 -7.34 6.70 4.58
C ILE A 22 -8.07 8.01 4.27
N GLY A 23 -8.50 8.75 5.30
CA GLY A 23 -9.21 10.00 5.14
C GLY A 23 -8.42 11.06 4.38
N ARG A 24 -7.08 11.10 4.51
CA ARG A 24 -6.24 11.99 3.70
C ARG A 24 -6.26 11.64 2.21
N LEU A 25 -6.21 10.36 1.87
CA LEU A 25 -6.24 9.89 0.48
C LEU A 25 -7.62 10.13 -0.15
N GLU A 26 -8.70 9.87 0.59
CA GLU A 26 -10.06 10.13 0.16
C GLU A 26 -10.33 11.62 -0.07
N LYS A 27 -9.92 12.48 0.87
CA LYS A 27 -10.04 13.95 0.73
C LYS A 27 -9.26 14.50 -0.47
N LYS A 28 -8.19 13.82 -0.88
CA LYS A 28 -7.40 14.18 -2.08
C LYS A 28 -8.11 13.79 -3.39
N GLY A 29 -9.14 12.95 -3.34
CA GLY A 29 -9.91 12.49 -4.50
C GLY A 29 -9.46 11.15 -5.06
N PHE A 30 -8.55 10.43 -4.39
CA PHE A 30 -8.13 9.11 -4.83
C PHE A 30 -9.21 8.05 -4.58
N SER A 31 -9.28 7.05 -5.45
CA SER A 31 -10.21 5.93 -5.30
C SER A 31 -9.54 4.74 -4.64
N LEU A 32 -10.06 4.27 -3.50
CA LEU A 32 -9.60 3.05 -2.86
C LEU A 32 -10.03 1.82 -3.68
N LYS A 33 -9.06 1.05 -4.18
CA LYS A 33 -9.30 -0.13 -5.06
C LYS A 33 -9.02 -1.47 -4.38
N GLY A 34 -8.44 -1.47 -3.19
CA GLY A 34 -8.20 -2.67 -2.39
C GLY A 34 -7.86 -2.27 -0.96
N LEU A 35 -8.35 -3.03 0.01
CA LEU A 35 -8.08 -2.82 1.43
C LEU A 35 -8.13 -4.17 2.15
N LYS A 36 -7.13 -4.43 2.99
CA LYS A 36 -7.12 -5.58 3.91
C LYS A 36 -6.30 -5.26 5.15
N LEU A 37 -6.68 -5.84 6.28
CA LEU A 37 -5.86 -5.88 7.50
C LEU A 37 -5.32 -7.30 7.64
N VAL A 38 -4.00 -7.44 7.70
CA VAL A 38 -3.34 -8.75 7.71
C VAL A 38 -2.17 -8.77 8.69
N ASN A 39 -1.91 -9.95 9.27
CA ASN A 39 -0.62 -10.26 9.86
C ASN A 39 0.30 -10.81 8.77
N VAL A 40 1.49 -10.25 8.64
CA VAL A 40 2.42 -10.58 7.57
C VAL A 40 3.41 -11.62 8.07
N GLU A 41 3.53 -12.74 7.38
CA GLU A 41 4.59 -13.71 7.66
C GLU A 41 5.95 -13.16 7.24
N ARG A 42 7.00 -13.50 7.99
CA ARG A 42 8.36 -13.02 7.73
C ARG A 42 8.81 -13.27 6.30
N ALA A 43 8.60 -14.49 5.78
CA ALA A 43 8.99 -14.85 4.41
C ALA A 43 8.30 -13.97 3.35
N PHE A 44 7.05 -13.56 3.60
CA PHE A 44 6.33 -12.66 2.70
C PHE A 44 6.87 -11.22 2.78
N ALA A 45 7.20 -10.74 3.98
CA ALA A 45 7.84 -9.43 4.17
C ALA A 45 9.24 -9.38 3.54
N GLU A 46 10.02 -10.46 3.65
CA GLU A 46 11.33 -10.59 2.99
C GLU A 46 11.18 -10.52 1.46
N LYS A 47 10.15 -11.18 0.89
CA LYS A 47 9.84 -11.10 -0.53
C LYS A 47 9.43 -9.69 -0.97
N HIS A 48 8.65 -8.97 -0.16
CA HIS A 48 8.30 -7.56 -0.44
C HIS A 48 9.55 -6.67 -0.52
N TYR A 49 10.58 -6.96 0.28
CA TYR A 49 11.82 -6.19 0.35
C TYR A 49 13.03 -6.84 -0.31
N GLU A 50 12.82 -7.79 -1.22
CA GLU A 50 13.90 -8.58 -1.84
C GLU A 50 14.99 -7.70 -2.47
N ASP A 51 14.59 -6.55 -3.04
CA ASP A 51 15.48 -5.57 -3.69
C ASP A 51 16.44 -4.89 -2.69
N LEU A 52 16.12 -4.94 -1.39
CA LEU A 52 16.90 -4.37 -0.29
C LEU A 52 17.59 -5.45 0.56
N SER A 53 17.51 -6.72 0.18
CA SER A 53 18.05 -7.86 0.95
C SER A 53 19.54 -7.75 1.30
N ALA A 54 20.34 -7.13 0.44
CA ALA A 54 21.77 -6.92 0.66
C ALA A 54 22.10 -5.72 1.58
N LYS A 55 21.09 -4.95 2.03
CA LYS A 55 21.30 -3.75 2.86
C LYS A 55 21.41 -4.13 4.34
N PRO A 56 22.27 -3.45 5.11
CA PRO A 56 22.49 -3.78 6.53
C PRO A 56 21.25 -3.57 7.41
N PHE A 57 20.27 -2.79 6.94
CA PHE A 57 19.01 -2.53 7.64
C PHE A 57 17.85 -3.45 7.23
N PHE A 58 18.06 -4.42 6.34
CA PHE A 58 17.01 -5.30 5.83
C PHE A 58 16.22 -6.01 6.94
N GLY A 59 16.91 -6.55 7.95
CA GLY A 59 16.27 -7.23 9.07
C GLY A 59 15.28 -6.32 9.84
N GLY A 60 15.68 -5.08 10.12
CA GLY A 60 14.79 -4.12 10.80
C GLY A 60 13.65 -3.60 9.91
N LEU A 61 13.85 -3.61 8.59
CA LEU A 61 12.83 -3.24 7.62
C LEU A 61 11.70 -4.26 7.56
N VAL A 62 12.05 -5.55 7.58
CA VAL A 62 11.10 -6.68 7.68
C VAL A 62 10.24 -6.59 8.95
N GLU A 63 10.73 -5.93 10.00
CA GLU A 63 10.05 -5.79 11.28
C GLU A 63 9.13 -4.54 11.38
N ASN A 64 9.26 -3.52 10.52
CA ASN A 64 8.49 -2.26 10.62
C ASN A 64 8.24 -1.53 9.25
N VAL A 65 6.98 -1.48 8.72
CA VAL A 65 6.63 -0.94 7.36
C VAL A 65 5.40 0.03 7.10
N ILE A 66 5.59 1.33 6.70
CA ILE A 66 4.64 2.42 6.31
C ILE A 66 5.33 2.72 5.03
N HIS A 67 4.63 2.43 3.96
CA HIS A 67 5.25 2.29 2.68
C HIS A 67 4.29 2.79 1.63
N GLY A 68 4.83 3.52 0.67
CA GLY A 68 4.19 3.80 -0.59
C GLY A 68 5.16 3.42 -1.69
N SER A 69 4.65 2.86 -2.78
CA SER A 69 5.47 2.51 -3.93
C SER A 69 6.25 3.74 -4.43
N ASP A 70 7.53 3.54 -4.75
CA ASP A 70 8.45 4.59 -5.19
C ASP A 70 8.35 4.91 -6.69
N ALA A 71 7.85 3.97 -7.48
CA ALA A 71 7.64 4.08 -8.92
C ALA A 71 6.40 3.30 -9.39
N VAL A 72 5.94 3.55 -10.61
CA VAL A 72 4.77 2.88 -11.21
C VAL A 72 5.03 1.38 -11.39
N GLU A 73 6.26 1.00 -11.75
CA GLU A 73 6.69 -0.38 -11.91
C GLU A 73 6.65 -1.13 -10.57
N SER A 74 7.19 -0.49 -9.52
CA SER A 74 7.15 -1.01 -8.14
C SER A 74 5.71 -1.15 -7.64
N ALA A 75 4.85 -0.17 -7.92
CA ALA A 75 3.44 -0.24 -7.59
C ALA A 75 2.75 -1.46 -8.21
N ARG A 76 3.01 -1.76 -9.48
CA ARG A 76 2.45 -2.94 -10.14
C ARG A 76 2.93 -4.24 -9.49
N LYS A 77 4.24 -4.34 -9.21
CA LYS A 77 4.84 -5.50 -8.51
C LYS A 77 4.21 -5.70 -7.14
N GLU A 78 4.07 -4.63 -6.37
CA GLU A 78 3.50 -4.65 -5.03
C GLU A 78 2.00 -4.98 -5.05
N ILE A 79 1.21 -4.35 -5.93
CA ILE A 79 -0.23 -4.68 -6.05
C ILE A 79 -0.42 -6.15 -6.41
N ALA A 80 0.35 -6.69 -7.37
CA ALA A 80 0.25 -8.09 -7.75
C ALA A 80 0.67 -9.05 -6.62
N LEU A 81 1.67 -8.66 -5.81
CA LEU A 81 2.12 -9.44 -4.66
C LEU A 81 1.07 -9.44 -3.53
N TRP A 82 0.50 -8.28 -3.20
CA TRP A 82 -0.39 -8.10 -2.06
C TRP A 82 -1.86 -8.39 -2.38
N PHE A 83 -2.29 -8.26 -3.64
CA PHE A 83 -3.67 -8.49 -4.07
C PHE A 83 -3.67 -9.44 -5.30
N PRO A 84 -3.33 -10.73 -5.11
CA PRO A 84 -3.22 -11.68 -6.23
C PRO A 84 -4.57 -11.92 -6.94
N ASP A 85 -5.68 -11.75 -6.23
CA ASP A 85 -7.04 -11.85 -6.79
C ASP A 85 -7.46 -10.59 -7.57
N GLY A 86 -6.58 -9.58 -7.66
CA GLY A 86 -6.82 -8.31 -8.30
C GLY A 86 -7.43 -7.25 -7.39
N THR A 87 -7.82 -6.13 -8.01
CA THR A 87 -8.42 -4.98 -7.33
C THR A 87 -9.92 -4.89 -7.60
N VAL A 88 -10.64 -4.18 -6.73
CA VAL A 88 -12.07 -3.95 -6.87
C VAL A 88 -12.33 -2.81 -7.85
N ASN A 89 -13.17 -3.08 -8.84
CA ASN A 89 -13.58 -2.09 -9.83
C ASN A 89 -14.89 -1.41 -9.43
N TRP A 90 -14.87 -0.09 -9.42
CA TRP A 90 -16.01 0.80 -9.19
C TRP A 90 -15.70 2.19 -9.76
N GLN A 91 -16.72 3.00 -10.00
CA GLN A 91 -16.55 4.36 -10.52
C GLN A 91 -17.13 5.37 -9.53
N SER A 92 -16.33 6.38 -9.18
CA SER A 92 -16.81 7.47 -8.33
C SER A 92 -17.78 8.35 -9.10
N SER A 93 -18.93 8.67 -8.50
CA SER A 93 -19.84 9.69 -9.03
C SER A 93 -19.20 11.09 -9.05
N LEU A 94 -18.15 11.29 -8.26
CA LEU A 94 -17.37 12.53 -8.23
C LEU A 94 -16.31 12.60 -9.35
N HIS A 95 -16.13 11.54 -10.14
CA HIS A 95 -15.08 11.49 -11.17
C HIS A 95 -15.08 12.69 -12.14
N PRO A 96 -16.24 13.17 -12.65
CA PRO A 96 -16.29 14.34 -13.55
C PRO A 96 -15.91 15.67 -12.88
N TRP A 97 -15.85 15.71 -11.55
CA TRP A 97 -15.53 16.93 -10.78
C TRP A 97 -14.10 16.90 -10.25
N ILE A 98 -13.42 15.76 -10.33
CA ILE A 98 -12.04 15.57 -9.85
C ILE A 98 -11.05 15.64 -11.01
N TYR A 99 -11.44 15.16 -12.19
CA TYR A 99 -10.60 15.09 -13.38
C TYR A 99 -11.27 15.82 -14.55
N GLU A 100 -10.47 16.51 -15.36
CA GLU A 100 -10.88 17.08 -16.66
C GLU A 100 -10.90 16.01 -17.77
#